data_AF-A0A5J4YD06-F1
#
_entry.id   AF-A0A5J4YD06-F1
#
_cell.length_a   1.000
_cell.length_b   1.000
_cell.length_c   1.000
_cell.angle_alpha   90.00
_cell.angle_beta   90.00
_cell.angle_gamma   90.00
#
_symmetry.space_group_name_H-M   'P 1'
#
loop_
_entity.id
_entity.type
_entity.pdbx_description
1 polymer ?
#
loop_
_entity_poly.entity_id
_entity_poly.type
_entity_poly.pdbx_seq_one_letter_code
_entity_poly.pdbx_strand_id
1 'polypeptide(L)'
;MAALIESTTLPVTALYAGVLSILFAYLALRVGLTRASNGVMHGDGGKQDMVRKARAQGNLAEYLPVFLILLALLELNKGLSSYFLHFLGIVFTVARISHAAQLSFPDSFPKQCREFGFLATAGILAILGLLNLISYTTTPKH
;
A
#
# COMPACT_ATOMS: atom_id res chain seq x y z
N MET A 1 -19.01 -1.01 36.29
CA MET A 1 -18.59 0.06 35.37
C MET A 1 -17.14 -0.16 34.91
N ALA A 2 -16.81 -1.37 34.43
CA ALA A 2 -15.46 -1.75 33.96
C ALA A 2 -15.52 -2.43 32.57
N ALA A 3 -16.63 -2.21 31.86
CA ALA A 3 -16.89 -2.68 30.50
C ALA A 3 -17.30 -1.49 29.61
N LEU A 4 -16.72 -0.31 29.86
CA LEU A 4 -16.96 0.88 29.05
C LEU A 4 -15.65 1.21 28.35
N ILE A 5 -15.62 0.82 27.07
CA ILE A 5 -14.59 0.98 26.05
C ILE A 5 -13.60 -0.20 26.00
N GLU A 6 -14.03 -1.34 25.42
CA GLU A 6 -13.08 -2.05 24.54
C GLU A 6 -12.71 -1.04 23.45
N SER A 7 -11.53 -0.43 23.57
CA SER A 7 -11.03 0.42 22.51
C SER A 7 -10.82 -0.47 21.29
N THR A 8 -11.63 -0.28 20.25
CA THR A 8 -11.43 -0.94 18.96
C THR A 8 -10.13 -0.42 18.34
N THR A 9 -9.01 -0.98 18.76
CA THR A 9 -7.68 -0.60 18.29
C THR A 9 -7.35 -1.39 17.03
N LEU A 10 -6.70 -0.72 16.08
CA LEU A 10 -6.20 -1.31 14.84
C LEU A 10 -4.67 -1.28 14.81
N PRO A 11 -3.96 -1.91 15.76
CA PRO A 11 -2.51 -1.80 15.87
C PRO A 11 -1.78 -2.30 14.61
N VAL A 12 -2.27 -3.36 13.97
CA VAL A 12 -1.64 -3.92 12.76
C VAL A 12 -1.83 -2.97 11.59
N THR A 13 -3.06 -2.51 11.36
CA THR A 13 -3.35 -1.55 10.30
C THR A 13 -2.62 -0.23 10.53
N ALA A 14 -2.58 0.27 11.78
CA ALA A 14 -1.88 1.50 12.13
C ALA A 14 -0.38 1.42 11.82
N LEU A 15 0.25 0.27 12.09
CA LEU A 15 1.66 0.03 11.73
C LEU A 15 1.88 0.19 10.22
N TYR A 16 1.11 -0.53 9.39
CA TYR A 16 1.29 -0.47 7.94
C TYR A 16 0.86 0.86 7.35
N ALA A 17 -0.18 1.49 7.89
CA ALA A 17 -0.56 2.85 7.54
C ALA A 17 0.61 3.80 7.78
N GLY A 18 1.24 3.77 8.96
CA GLY A 18 2.40 4.61 9.26
C GLY A 18 3.57 4.39 8.30
N VAL A 19 4.00 3.13 8.13
CA VAL A 19 5.14 2.78 7.26
C VAL A 19 4.89 3.19 5.81
N LEU A 20 3.71 2.86 5.27
CA LEU A 20 3.40 3.14 3.86
C LEU A 20 3.13 4.63 3.62
N SER A 21 2.62 5.37 4.61
CA SER A 21 2.48 6.82 4.54
C SER A 21 3.83 7.52 4.44
N ILE A 22 4.83 7.06 5.21
CA ILE A 22 6.20 7.57 5.13
C ILE A 22 6.79 7.30 3.75
N LEU A 23 6.61 6.09 3.22
CA LEU A 23 7.02 5.76 1.85
C LEU A 23 6.32 6.65 0.81
N PHE A 24 5.02 6.88 0.97
CA PHE A 24 4.25 7.76 0.08
C PHE A 24 4.76 9.20 0.12
N ALA A 25 5.01 9.75 1.32
CA ALA A 25 5.58 11.08 1.49
C ALA A 25 6.96 11.20 0.84
N TYR A 26 7.82 10.20 1.00
CA TYR A 26 9.11 10.15 0.32
C TYR A 26 8.97 10.19 -1.21
N LEU A 27 8.08 9.38 -1.80
CA LEU A 27 7.86 9.39 -3.25
C LEU A 27 7.27 10.72 -3.74
N ALA A 28 6.35 11.32 -2.97
CA ALA A 28 5.77 12.63 -3.28
C ALA A 28 6.82 13.74 -3.24
N LEU A 29 7.72 13.74 -2.26
CA LEU A 29 8.84 14.67 -2.18
C LEU A 29 9.77 14.53 -3.39
N ARG A 30 10.11 13.31 -3.79
CA ARG A 30 10.94 13.08 -4.98
C ARG A 30 10.29 13.63 -6.25
N VAL A 31 8.98 13.46 -6.40
CA VAL A 31 8.22 14.05 -7.51
C VAL A 31 8.28 15.57 -7.45
N GLY A 32 8.00 16.18 -6.29
CA GLY A 32 8.04 17.63 -6.10
C GLY A 32 9.42 18.25 -6.39
N LEU A 33 10.48 17.66 -5.85
CA LEU A 33 11.86 18.11 -6.09
C LEU A 33 12.25 17.97 -7.57
N THR A 34 11.83 16.90 -8.23
CA THR A 34 12.09 16.70 -9.67
C THR A 34 11.32 17.71 -10.50
N ARG A 35 10.10 18.11 -10.11
CA ARG A 35 9.36 19.18 -10.79
C ARG A 35 10.07 20.52 -10.66
N ALA A 36 10.47 20.87 -9.44
CA ALA A 36 11.17 22.11 -9.14
C ALA A 36 12.49 22.21 -9.91
N SER A 37 13.32 21.16 -9.89
CA SER A 37 14.61 21.16 -10.59
C SER A 37 14.48 21.25 -12.11
N ASN A 38 13.33 20.83 -12.66
CA ASN A 38 13.08 20.77 -14.09
C ASN A 38 12.21 21.91 -14.62
N GLY A 39 11.74 22.83 -13.75
CA GLY A 39 10.85 23.93 -14.12
C GLY A 39 9.46 23.49 -14.61
N VAL A 40 8.98 22.31 -14.20
CA VAL A 40 7.72 21.74 -14.70
C VAL A 40 6.57 22.05 -13.74
N MET A 41 5.68 22.97 -14.14
CA MET A 41 4.48 23.29 -13.35
C MET A 41 3.38 22.23 -13.46
N HIS A 42 3.09 21.74 -14.68
CA HIS A 42 2.03 20.76 -14.94
C HIS A 42 2.53 19.63 -15.84
N GLY A 43 1.92 18.44 -15.74
CA GLY A 43 2.29 17.28 -16.56
C GLY A 43 3.66 16.70 -16.22
N ASP A 44 4.40 16.24 -17.22
CA ASP A 44 5.74 15.64 -17.08
C ASP A 44 6.86 16.45 -17.73
N GLY A 45 6.52 17.53 -18.45
CA GLY A 45 7.47 18.38 -19.17
C GLY A 45 8.26 17.65 -20.26
N GLY A 46 7.75 16.53 -20.78
CA GLY A 46 8.44 15.67 -21.75
C GLY A 46 9.60 14.86 -21.16
N LYS A 47 9.75 14.82 -19.83
CA LYS A 47 10.89 14.19 -19.16
C LYS A 47 10.54 12.80 -18.66
N GLN A 48 11.20 11.77 -19.20
CA GLN A 48 10.94 10.38 -18.81
C GLN A 48 11.17 10.11 -17.32
N ASP A 49 12.16 10.73 -16.69
CA ASP A 49 12.42 10.62 -15.25
C ASP A 49 11.23 11.13 -14.42
N MET A 50 10.60 12.22 -14.87
CA MET A 50 9.41 12.76 -14.24
C MET A 50 8.23 11.78 -14.35
N VAL A 51 8.01 11.19 -15.54
CA VAL A 51 6.98 10.16 -15.76
C VAL A 51 7.16 8.98 -14.81
N ARG A 52 8.40 8.47 -14.69
CA ARG A 52 8.74 7.32 -13.83
C ARG A 52 8.43 7.61 -12.37
N LYS A 53 8.93 8.72 -11.84
CA LYS A 53 8.70 9.12 -10.44
C LYS A 53 7.23 9.40 -10.15
N ALA A 54 6.52 10.10 -11.05
CA ALA A 54 5.08 10.34 -10.89
C ALA A 54 4.29 9.04 -10.88
N ARG A 55 4.61 8.06 -11.74
CA ARG A 55 3.96 6.74 -11.69
C ARG A 55 4.33 5.95 -10.44
N ALA A 56 5.54 6.06 -9.90
CA ALA A 56 5.88 5.39 -8.64
C ALA A 56 4.99 5.89 -7.49
N GLN A 57 4.86 7.21 -7.35
CA GLN A 57 3.96 7.84 -6.39
C GLN A 57 2.49 7.49 -6.68
N GLY A 58 2.04 7.68 -7.93
CA GLY A 58 0.64 7.47 -8.34
C GLY A 58 0.15 6.05 -8.11
N ASN A 59 0.96 5.04 -8.49
CA ASN A 59 0.60 3.65 -8.20
C ASN A 59 0.45 3.42 -6.69
N LEU A 60 1.32 3.99 -5.84
CA LEU A 60 1.17 3.79 -4.40
C LEU A 60 -0.11 4.48 -3.89
N ALA A 61 -0.43 5.69 -4.36
CA ALA A 61 -1.68 6.39 -4.05
C ALA A 61 -2.93 5.60 -4.46
N GLU A 62 -2.88 4.86 -5.57
CA GLU A 62 -4.00 4.05 -6.07
C GLU A 62 -4.26 2.82 -5.19
N TYR A 63 -3.20 2.10 -4.79
CA TYR A 63 -3.35 0.81 -4.08
C TYR A 63 -3.34 0.92 -2.56
N LEU A 64 -2.66 1.93 -1.99
CA LEU A 64 -2.49 2.07 -0.55
C LEU A 64 -3.83 2.22 0.20
N PRO A 65 -4.76 3.12 -0.20
CA PRO A 65 -6.01 3.30 0.52
C PRO A 65 -6.87 2.03 0.51
N VAL A 66 -6.96 1.37 -0.65
CA VAL A 66 -7.73 0.13 -0.81
C VAL A 66 -7.16 -0.96 0.10
N PHE A 67 -5.83 -1.13 0.12
CA PHE A 67 -5.17 -2.09 1.01
C PHE A 67 -5.47 -1.82 2.49
N LEU A 68 -5.32 -0.57 2.95
CA LEU A 68 -5.54 -0.21 4.35
C LEU A 68 -6.99 -0.41 4.78
N ILE A 69 -7.96 -0.08 3.90
CA ILE A 69 -9.38 -0.33 4.18
C ILE A 69 -9.65 -1.83 4.34
N LEU A 70 -9.18 -2.66 3.40
CA LEU A 70 -9.42 -4.10 3.46
C LEU A 70 -8.74 -4.76 4.67
N LEU A 71 -7.54 -4.32 5.02
CA LEU A 71 -6.83 -4.81 6.21
C LEU A 71 -7.54 -4.39 7.50
N ALA A 72 -7.99 -3.13 7.58
CA ALA A 72 -8.73 -2.61 8.73
C ALA A 72 -10.01 -3.41 8.97
N LEU A 73 -10.78 -3.67 7.90
CA LEU A 73 -12.03 -4.44 8.01
C LEU A 73 -11.79 -5.85 8.57
N LEU A 74 -10.73 -6.52 8.12
CA LEU A 74 -10.37 -7.85 8.65
C LEU A 74 -9.89 -7.81 10.11
N GLU A 75 -9.13 -6.79 10.48
CA GLU A 75 -8.67 -6.59 11.86
C GLU A 75 -9.85 -6.28 12.80
N LEU A 76 -10.80 -5.46 12.34
CA LEU A 76 -12.05 -5.15 13.06
C LEU A 76 -12.93 -6.38 13.27
N ASN A 77 -13.01 -7.26 12.29
CA ASN A 77 -13.82 -8.48 12.39
C ASN A 77 -13.25 -9.51 13.36
N LYS A 78 -12.02 -9.33 13.88
CA LYS A 78 -11.31 -10.22 14.83
C LYS A 78 -11.24 -11.71 14.43
N GLY A 79 -11.63 -12.07 13.20
CA GLY A 79 -11.74 -13.45 12.72
C GLY A 79 -10.42 -14.05 12.20
N LEU A 80 -9.37 -13.24 12.08
CA LEU A 80 -8.06 -13.65 11.60
C LEU A 80 -6.98 -13.39 12.65
N SER A 81 -5.99 -14.28 12.72
CA SER A 81 -4.82 -14.11 13.58
C SER A 81 -4.02 -12.87 13.18
N SER A 82 -3.57 -12.07 14.15
CA SER A 82 -2.71 -10.90 13.92
C SER A 82 -1.43 -11.25 13.16
N TYR A 83 -0.87 -12.46 13.35
CA TYR A 83 0.30 -12.93 12.59
C TYR A 83 0.03 -13.00 11.09
N PHE A 84 -1.18 -13.42 10.70
CA PHE A 84 -1.56 -13.52 9.29
C PHE A 84 -1.77 -12.13 8.67
N LEU A 85 -2.37 -11.20 9.42
CA LEU A 85 -2.50 -9.80 8.98
C LEU A 85 -1.12 -9.15 8.80
N HIS A 86 -0.17 -9.42 9.71
CA HIS A 86 1.22 -8.97 9.56
C HIS A 86 1.91 -9.55 8.33
N PHE A 87 1.71 -10.84 8.06
CA PHE A 87 2.25 -11.47 6.87
C PHE A 87 1.76 -10.77 5.60
N LEU A 88 0.44 -10.55 5.47
CA LEU A 88 -0.15 -9.85 4.32
C LEU A 88 0.38 -8.41 4.20
N GLY A 89 0.50 -7.70 5.31
CA GLY A 89 1.03 -6.33 5.31
C GLY A 89 2.51 -6.23 4.97
N ILE A 90 3.35 -7.16 5.44
CA ILE A 90 4.78 -7.23 5.07
C ILE A 90 4.91 -7.49 3.57
N VAL A 91 4.21 -8.50 3.05
CA VAL A 91 4.26 -8.87 1.62
C VAL A 91 3.82 -7.69 0.75
N PHE A 92 2.71 -7.03 1.10
CA PHE A 92 2.27 -5.82 0.40
C PHE A 92 3.34 -4.72 0.43
N THR A 93 3.89 -4.42 1.61
CA THR A 93 4.88 -3.35 1.79
C THR A 93 6.14 -3.62 0.95
N VAL A 94 6.67 -4.84 0.99
CA VAL A 94 7.84 -5.25 0.19
C VAL A 94 7.54 -5.15 -1.31
N ALA A 95 6.35 -5.61 -1.75
CA ALA A 95 5.94 -5.49 -3.14
C ALA A 95 5.89 -4.03 -3.61
N ARG A 96 5.38 -3.11 -2.77
CA ARG A 96 5.33 -1.66 -3.08
C ARG A 96 6.72 -1.04 -3.17
N ILE A 97 7.62 -1.39 -2.24
CA ILE A 97 9.01 -0.91 -2.26
C ILE A 97 9.73 -1.42 -3.50
N SER A 98 9.62 -2.71 -3.81
CA SER A 98 10.22 -3.34 -5.01
C SER A 98 9.74 -2.67 -6.30
N HIS A 99 8.42 -2.48 -6.44
CA HIS A 99 7.83 -1.83 -7.62
C HIS A 99 8.29 -0.36 -7.75
N ALA A 100 8.29 0.39 -6.64
CA ALA A 100 8.72 1.80 -6.65
C ALA A 100 10.22 1.95 -6.91
N ALA A 101 11.05 1.04 -6.38
CA ALA A 101 12.50 1.03 -6.59
C ALA A 101 12.86 0.77 -8.06
N GLN A 102 12.27 -0.26 -8.68
CA GLN A 102 12.49 -0.55 -10.10
C GLN A 102 12.07 0.62 -10.99
N LEU A 103 10.91 1.22 -10.72
CA LEU A 103 10.42 2.32 -11.54
C LEU A 103 11.28 3.57 -11.38
N SER A 104 11.79 3.82 -10.18
CA SER A 104 12.63 4.98 -9.88
C SER A 104 14.08 4.82 -10.32
N PHE A 105 14.59 3.59 -10.37
CA PHE A 105 15.99 3.26 -10.65
C PHE A 105 16.07 2.03 -11.57
N PRO A 106 15.60 2.13 -12.82
CA PRO A 106 15.44 0.97 -13.70
C PRO A 106 16.75 0.31 -14.11
N ASP A 107 17.87 1.04 -14.03
CA ASP A 107 19.21 0.51 -14.33
C ASP A 107 19.82 -0.22 -13.12
N SER A 108 19.31 0.04 -11.91
CA SER A 108 19.82 -0.56 -10.66
C SER A 108 19.01 -1.78 -10.21
N PHE A 109 17.80 -1.98 -10.74
CA PHE A 109 16.92 -3.08 -10.33
C PHE A 109 16.40 -3.88 -11.52
N PRO A 110 16.32 -5.22 -11.42
CA PRO A 110 15.79 -6.07 -12.48
C PRO A 110 14.35 -5.69 -12.86
N LYS A 111 13.99 -5.84 -14.15
CA LYS A 111 12.63 -5.58 -14.64
C LYS A 111 11.58 -6.45 -13.93
N GLN A 112 11.96 -7.66 -13.52
CA GLN A 112 11.14 -8.62 -12.79
C GLN A 112 10.65 -8.05 -11.44
N CYS A 113 11.39 -7.12 -10.81
CA CYS A 113 10.97 -6.47 -9.56
C CYS A 113 9.69 -5.64 -9.74
N ARG A 114 9.45 -5.10 -10.94
CA ARG A 114 8.22 -4.38 -11.29
C ARG A 114 7.06 -5.36 -11.49
N GLU A 115 7.26 -6.41 -12.27
CA GLU A 115 6.22 -7.39 -12.58
C GLU A 115 5.79 -8.13 -11.31
N PHE A 116 6.75 -8.62 -10.53
CA PHE A 116 6.49 -9.28 -9.25
C PHE A 116 5.81 -8.35 -8.25
N GLY A 117 6.28 -7.09 -8.14
CA GLY A 117 5.68 -6.11 -7.25
C GLY A 117 4.22 -5.79 -7.61
N PHE A 118 3.89 -5.72 -8.90
CA PHE A 118 2.51 -5.54 -9.37
C PHE A 118 1.66 -6.78 -9.07
N LEU A 119 2.12 -7.97 -9.44
CA LEU A 119 1.38 -9.23 -9.24
C LEU A 119 1.14 -9.51 -7.76
N ALA A 120 2.14 -9.28 -6.91
CA ALA A 120 2.00 -9.42 -5.46
C ALA A 120 1.01 -8.40 -4.89
N THR A 121 1.02 -7.15 -5.37
CA THR A 121 0.03 -6.13 -4.98
C THR A 121 -1.39 -6.59 -5.33
N ALA A 122 -1.61 -6.98 -6.60
CA ALA A 122 -2.92 -7.43 -7.07
C ALA A 122 -3.40 -8.69 -6.34
N GLY A 123 -2.51 -9.66 -6.14
CA GLY A 123 -2.79 -10.89 -5.41
C GLY A 123 -3.18 -10.64 -3.96
N ILE A 124 -2.45 -9.78 -3.24
CA ILE A 124 -2.79 -9.43 -1.85
C ILE A 124 -4.15 -8.73 -1.78
N LEU A 125 -4.47 -7.81 -2.69
CA LEU A 125 -5.78 -7.16 -2.71
C LEU A 125 -6.91 -8.17 -2.99
N ALA A 126 -6.71 -9.10 -3.91
CA ALA A 126 -7.67 -10.16 -4.19
C ALA A 126 -7.89 -11.07 -2.99
N ILE A 127 -6.79 -11.47 -2.31
CA ILE A 127 -6.84 -12.29 -1.09
C ILE A 127 -7.60 -11.55 0.02
N LEU A 128 -7.22 -10.30 0.31
CA LEU A 128 -7.89 -9.49 1.34
C LEU A 128 -9.38 -9.29 1.02
N GLY A 129 -9.73 -9.04 -0.25
CA GLY A 129 -11.12 -8.92 -0.69
C GLY A 129 -11.89 -10.22 -0.48
N LEU A 130 -11.33 -11.36 -0.89
CA LEU A 130 -11.96 -12.67 -0.72
C LEU A 130 -12.14 -13.01 0.76
N LEU A 131 -11.15 -12.74 1.61
CA LEU A 131 -11.25 -12.95 3.05
C LEU A 131 -12.33 -12.09 3.69
N ASN A 132 -12.49 -10.83 3.24
CA ASN A 132 -13.58 -9.97 3.70
C ASN A 132 -14.95 -10.54 3.30
N LEU A 133 -15.09 -11.07 2.08
CA LEU A 133 -16.32 -11.74 1.62
C LEU A 133 -16.63 -13.01 2.42
N ILE A 134 -15.62 -13.83 2.72
CA ILE A 134 -15.77 -15.02 3.56
C ILE A 134 -16.17 -14.61 4.98
N SER A 135 -15.50 -13.61 5.55
CA SER A 135 -15.82 -13.10 6.88
C SER A 135 -17.29 -12.65 6.96
N TYR A 136 -17.81 -12.01 5.91
CA TYR A 136 -19.21 -11.61 5.83
C TYR A 136 -20.20 -12.78 5.89
N THR A 137 -19.89 -13.95 5.30
CA THR A 137 -20.79 -15.10 5.32
C THR A 137 -20.74 -15.87 6.63
N THR A 138 -19.63 -15.78 7.37
CA THR A 138 -19.44 -16.49 8.65
C THR A 138 -19.94 -15.70 9.86
N THR A 139 -20.06 -14.38 9.77
CA THR A 139 -20.54 -13.56 10.88
C THR A 139 -22.06 -13.67 11.01
N PRO A 140 -22.60 -14.01 12.20
CA PRO A 140 -24.04 -14.04 12.41
C PRO A 140 -24.64 -12.66 12.12
N LYS A 141 -25.66 -12.62 11.27
CA LYS A 141 -26.40 -11.40 10.96
C LYS A 141 -27.36 -11.12 12.11
N HIS A 142 -27.26 -9.93 12.69
CA HIS A 142 -28.22 -9.43 13.69
C HIS A 142 -29.60 -9.23 13.07
#